data_AF-A0A478FT33-F1
#
_entry.id   AF-A0A478FT33-F1
#
_cell.length_a   1.000
_cell.length_b   1.000
_cell.length_c   1.000
_cell.angle_alpha   90.00
_cell.angle_beta   90.00
_cell.angle_gamma   90.00
#
_symmetry.space_group_name_H-M   'P 1'
#
loop_
_entity.id
_entity.type
_entity.pdbx_description
1 polymer ?
#
loop_
_entity_poly.entity_id
_entity_poly.type
_entity_poly.pdbx_seq_one_letter_code
_entity_poly.pdbx_strand_id
1 'polypeptide(L)'
;MAAVIKATFTIVASAFLVYGVAKAIDLTTAKEVKEPRITLNINDENRDKFGGKHANFLLSVNPGDNTKLWTERAFNLYNSNLTSGSFFENAKSQQNLSLVTDELKKACESKYKTDKDMGNDSLWAEVWAYCSIDGRNYEWEKQN
;
A
#
# COMPACT_ATOMS: atom_id res chain seq x y z
N MET A 1 -42.77 -67.93 -9.86
CA MET A 1 -41.37 -67.56 -10.09
C MET A 1 -41.08 -66.36 -9.22
N ALA A 2 -40.30 -66.59 -8.17
CA ALA A 2 -39.93 -65.63 -7.15
C ALA A 2 -38.40 -65.52 -7.15
N ALA A 3 -37.88 -64.31 -7.19
CA ALA A 3 -36.54 -63.97 -6.74
C ALA A 3 -36.65 -62.50 -6.30
N VAL A 4 -36.78 -62.18 -5.01
CA VAL A 4 -35.83 -62.37 -3.90
C VAL A 4 -34.57 -61.52 -4.09
N ILE A 5 -34.63 -60.32 -3.49
CA ILE A 5 -33.66 -59.76 -2.53
C ILE A 5 -32.31 -59.25 -3.06
N LYS A 6 -32.13 -57.93 -2.85
CA LYS A 6 -31.00 -57.18 -2.22
C LYS A 6 -29.58 -57.45 -2.75
N ALA A 7 -28.67 -56.50 -2.81
CA ALA A 7 -28.56 -55.09 -2.47
C ALA A 7 -27.23 -54.64 -3.10
N THR A 8 -27.02 -53.34 -3.30
CA THR A 8 -25.88 -52.64 -2.69
C THR A 8 -25.95 -51.16 -2.98
N PHE A 9 -25.83 -50.39 -1.90
CA PHE A 9 -25.63 -48.95 -1.86
C PHE A 9 -24.54 -48.50 -2.83
N THR A 10 -24.79 -47.46 -3.62
CA THR A 10 -23.71 -46.62 -4.15
C THR A 10 -23.77 -45.29 -3.42
N ILE A 11 -22.73 -45.03 -2.65
CA ILE A 11 -22.51 -43.84 -1.83
C ILE A 11 -22.19 -42.66 -2.75
N VAL A 12 -22.84 -41.53 -2.47
CA VAL A 12 -22.52 -40.20 -3.02
C VAL A 12 -21.23 -39.70 -2.38
N ALA A 13 -20.20 -39.32 -3.16
CA ALA A 13 -19.24 -38.31 -2.76
C ALA A 13 -18.39 -37.83 -3.95
N SER A 14 -18.45 -36.53 -4.17
CA SER A 14 -17.56 -35.70 -4.96
C SER A 14 -16.09 -35.86 -4.53
N ALA A 15 -15.16 -35.96 -5.48
CA ALA A 15 -13.77 -35.54 -5.27
C ALA A 15 -13.02 -35.31 -6.59
N PHE A 16 -12.26 -34.21 -6.57
CA PHE A 16 -11.22 -33.73 -7.46
C PHE A 16 -10.18 -34.76 -7.94
N LEU A 17 -9.37 -34.32 -8.93
CA LEU A 17 -8.06 -34.81 -9.42
C LEU A 17 -8.16 -35.47 -10.81
N VAL A 18 -7.39 -35.14 -11.85
CA VAL A 18 -6.01 -34.65 -11.95
C VAL A 18 -5.87 -33.85 -13.27
N TYR A 19 -5.51 -32.57 -13.19
CA TYR A 19 -4.82 -31.88 -14.29
C TYR A 19 -3.31 -31.91 -13.97
N GLY A 20 -2.57 -32.69 -14.73
CA GLY A 20 -1.10 -32.69 -14.83
C GLY A 20 -0.81 -33.34 -16.19
N VAL A 21 -0.05 -32.75 -17.11
CA VAL A 21 1.37 -32.37 -17.09
C VAL A 21 1.59 -31.37 -18.25
N ALA A 22 2.57 -30.48 -18.33
CA ALA A 22 3.76 -30.20 -17.56
C ALA A 22 4.20 -28.75 -17.89
N LYS A 23 4.83 -28.12 -16.89
CA LYS A 23 5.55 -26.86 -16.97
C LYS A 23 6.61 -26.86 -18.07
N ALA A 24 6.61 -25.80 -18.88
CA ALA A 24 7.82 -25.22 -19.44
C ALA A 24 7.65 -23.68 -19.39
N ILE A 25 7.72 -23.12 -18.19
CA ILE A 25 8.08 -21.71 -18.04
C ILE A 25 9.44 -21.76 -17.37
N ASP A 26 10.44 -21.35 -18.13
CA ASP A 26 11.81 -21.16 -17.68
C ASP A 26 11.79 -20.37 -16.38
N LEU A 27 12.08 -21.06 -15.28
CA LEU A 27 12.13 -20.50 -13.94
C LEU A 27 13.54 -20.00 -13.64
N THR A 28 14.15 -19.31 -14.60
CA THR A 28 15.48 -18.72 -14.44
C THR A 28 15.35 -17.21 -14.51
N THR A 29 15.40 -16.61 -13.31
CA THR A 29 15.42 -15.16 -13.05
C THR A 29 14.15 -14.40 -13.45
N ALA A 30 13.05 -14.61 -12.71
CA ALA A 30 12.14 -13.52 -12.43
C ALA A 30 12.90 -12.47 -11.59
N LYS A 31 13.71 -11.65 -12.26
CA LYS A 31 14.28 -10.44 -11.69
C LYS A 31 13.06 -9.63 -11.27
N GLU A 32 12.83 -9.46 -9.97
CA GLU A 32 11.79 -8.56 -9.48
C GLU A 32 11.98 -7.22 -10.19
N VAL A 33 11.11 -6.92 -11.15
CA VAL A 33 11.07 -5.60 -11.77
C VAL A 33 10.51 -4.69 -10.68
N LYS A 34 11.41 -4.15 -9.86
CA LYS A 34 11.07 -3.12 -8.88
C LYS A 34 10.51 -1.96 -9.69
N GLU A 35 9.20 -1.75 -9.59
CA GLU A 35 8.53 -0.65 -10.29
C GLU A 35 9.28 0.67 -10.01
N PRO A 36 9.43 1.53 -11.03
CA PRO A 36 10.07 2.82 -10.83
C PRO A 36 9.30 3.61 -9.77
N ARG A 37 9.99 3.99 -8.70
CA ARG A 37 9.45 4.84 -7.64
C ARG A 37 9.47 6.28 -8.14
N ILE A 38 8.29 6.87 -8.31
CA ILE A 38 8.15 8.23 -8.81
C ILE A 38 8.11 9.17 -7.60
N THR A 39 9.14 9.97 -7.45
CA THR A 39 9.25 10.95 -6.37
C THR A 39 8.34 12.15 -6.61
N LEU A 40 8.06 12.92 -5.56
CA LEU A 40 7.36 14.19 -5.69
C LEU A 40 8.09 15.11 -6.68
N ASN A 41 7.34 15.72 -7.60
CA ASN A 41 7.87 16.75 -8.49
C ASN A 41 7.84 18.12 -7.79
N ILE A 42 8.97 18.82 -7.75
CA ILE A 42 9.08 20.15 -7.14
C ILE A 42 8.75 21.20 -8.20
N ASN A 43 7.83 22.11 -7.88
CA ASN A 43 7.72 23.40 -8.56
C ASN A 43 8.33 24.52 -7.69
N ASP A 44 8.68 25.65 -8.32
CA ASP A 44 9.35 26.76 -7.63
C ASP A 44 8.56 27.29 -6.42
N GLU A 45 7.22 27.20 -6.46
CA GLU A 45 6.33 27.67 -5.41
C GLU A 45 6.42 26.87 -4.10
N ASN A 46 6.84 25.60 -4.15
CA ASN A 46 6.91 24.72 -2.98
C ASN A 46 8.35 24.37 -2.57
N ARG A 47 9.35 25.03 -3.16
CA ARG A 47 10.78 24.72 -2.96
C ARG A 47 11.24 24.93 -1.52
N ASP A 48 10.69 25.93 -0.82
CA ASP A 48 11.00 26.22 0.59
C ASP A 48 10.15 25.42 1.59
N LYS A 49 9.18 24.65 1.10
CA LYS A 49 8.26 23.81 1.88
C LYS A 49 8.88 22.45 2.19
N PHE A 50 8.25 21.71 3.10
CA PHE A 50 8.60 20.34 3.44
C PHE A 50 8.67 19.46 2.17
N GLY A 51 7.67 19.55 1.29
CA GLY A 51 7.64 18.83 0.02
C GLY A 51 8.85 19.14 -0.86
N GLY A 52 9.24 20.41 -0.98
CA GLY A 52 10.42 20.81 -1.76
C GLY A 52 11.74 20.34 -1.16
N LYS A 53 11.89 20.44 0.17
CA LYS A 53 13.13 20.04 0.87
C LYS A 53 13.37 18.53 0.83
N HIS A 54 12.30 17.73 0.86
CA HIS A 54 12.38 16.28 1.00
C HIS A 54 11.85 15.52 -0.23
N ALA A 55 11.64 16.16 -1.38
CA ALA A 55 10.94 15.59 -2.54
C ALA A 55 11.46 14.24 -3.01
N ASN A 56 12.79 14.04 -2.97
CA ASN A 56 13.46 12.78 -3.37
C ASN A 56 13.10 11.58 -2.49
N PHE A 57 12.45 11.81 -1.35
CA PHE A 57 12.02 10.78 -0.42
C PHE A 57 10.50 10.63 -0.38
N LEU A 58 9.76 11.56 -0.98
CA LEU A 58 8.31 11.62 -0.90
C LEU A 58 7.67 11.02 -2.15
N LEU A 59 6.57 10.30 -1.97
CA LEU A 59 5.79 9.73 -3.06
C LEU A 59 5.08 10.85 -3.83
N SER A 60 5.14 10.79 -5.17
CA SER A 60 4.24 11.57 -6.01
C SER A 60 2.79 11.19 -5.73
N VAL A 61 1.93 12.20 -5.55
CA VAL A 61 0.48 12.07 -5.36
C VAL A 61 -0.30 12.11 -6.67
N ASN A 62 0.37 12.31 -7.81
CA ASN A 62 -0.29 12.44 -9.11
C ASN A 62 -1.09 11.16 -9.45
N PRO A 63 -2.18 11.28 -10.22
CA PRO A 63 -2.95 10.13 -10.68
C PRO A 63 -2.06 9.14 -11.46
N GLY A 64 -2.17 7.84 -11.14
CA GLY A 64 -1.41 6.77 -11.79
C GLY A 64 -0.02 6.50 -11.20
N ASP A 65 0.63 7.52 -10.63
CA ASP A 65 1.95 7.37 -10.01
C ASP A 65 1.88 6.47 -8.77
N ASN A 66 2.88 5.60 -8.62
CA ASN A 66 3.08 4.76 -7.43
C ASN A 66 1.83 3.97 -7.00
N THR A 67 0.95 3.59 -7.93
CA THR A 67 -0.37 3.02 -7.62
C THR A 67 -0.28 1.87 -6.60
N LYS A 68 0.66 0.93 -6.81
CA LYS A 68 0.88 -0.19 -5.88
C LYS A 68 1.27 0.26 -4.48
N LEU A 69 2.23 1.19 -4.37
CA LEU A 69 2.67 1.72 -3.07
C LEU A 69 1.52 2.45 -2.37
N TRP A 70 0.76 3.27 -3.08
CA TRP A 70 -0.39 3.96 -2.48
C TRP A 70 -1.45 2.99 -1.97
N THR A 71 -1.75 1.93 -2.72
CA THR A 71 -2.67 0.88 -2.25
C THR A 71 -2.13 0.16 -1.01
N GLU A 72 -0.84 -0.19 -0.98
CA GLU A 72 -0.20 -0.80 0.19
C GLU A 72 -0.24 0.13 1.42
N ARG A 73 0.07 1.42 1.24
CA ARG A 73 0.02 2.43 2.32
C ARG A 73 -1.39 2.65 2.83
N ALA A 74 -2.38 2.74 1.95
CA ALA A 74 -3.77 2.87 2.33
C ALA A 74 -4.25 1.62 3.10
N PHE A 75 -3.83 0.43 2.69
CA PHE A 75 -4.18 -0.81 3.38
C PHE A 75 -3.56 -0.86 4.79
N ASN A 76 -2.29 -0.46 4.92
CA ASN A 76 -1.62 -0.38 6.21
C ASN A 76 -2.29 0.66 7.11
N LEU A 77 -2.62 1.84 6.58
CA LEU A 77 -3.32 2.89 7.32
C LEU A 77 -4.68 2.41 7.84
N TYR A 78 -5.47 1.78 6.97
CA TYR A 78 -6.79 1.24 7.30
C TYR A 78 -6.75 0.28 8.51
N ASN A 79 -5.68 -0.52 8.61
CA ASN A 79 -5.51 -1.53 9.67
C ASN A 79 -4.59 -1.09 10.83
N SER A 80 -4.09 0.16 10.83
CA SER A 80 -3.14 0.65 11.82
C SER A 80 -3.79 1.06 13.14
N ASN A 81 -3.00 1.46 14.13
CA ASN A 81 -3.43 2.39 15.18
C ASN A 81 -2.75 3.74 14.89
N LEU A 82 -3.52 4.83 15.00
CA LEU A 82 -3.00 6.17 14.76
C LEU A 82 -2.62 6.82 16.08
N THR A 83 -1.61 7.68 16.03
CA THR A 83 -1.29 8.64 17.06
C THR A 83 -2.48 9.57 17.27
N SER A 84 -2.78 9.94 18.51
CA SER A 84 -3.87 10.89 18.80
C SER A 84 -3.62 12.23 18.10
N GLY A 85 -4.60 12.74 17.35
CA GLY A 85 -4.46 13.96 16.56
C GLY A 85 -3.74 13.75 15.23
N SER A 86 -3.73 12.51 14.72
CA SER A 86 -3.07 12.15 13.46
C SER A 86 -3.59 12.99 12.28
N PHE A 87 -2.67 13.36 11.39
CA PHE A 87 -3.01 14.00 10.12
C PHE A 87 -3.86 13.10 9.20
N PHE A 88 -3.92 11.80 9.49
CA PHE A 88 -4.56 10.78 8.65
C PHE A 88 -5.88 10.26 9.21
N GLU A 89 -6.43 10.88 10.27
CA GLU A 89 -7.71 10.48 10.85
C GLU A 89 -8.85 10.46 9.81
N ASN A 90 -8.90 11.48 8.93
CA ASN A 90 -9.90 11.52 7.86
C ASN A 90 -9.72 10.41 6.82
N ALA A 91 -8.48 10.06 6.50
CA ALA A 91 -8.22 8.99 5.54
C ALA A 91 -8.58 7.61 6.12
N LYS A 92 -8.29 7.39 7.40
CA LYS A 92 -8.62 6.14 8.09
C LYS A 92 -10.12 5.93 8.31
N SER A 93 -10.89 7.00 8.49
CA SER A 93 -12.34 6.92 8.72
C SER A 93 -13.15 6.53 7.48
N GLN A 94 -12.51 6.44 6.31
CA GLN A 94 -13.17 6.11 5.06
C GLN A 94 -13.63 4.65 5.00
N GLN A 95 -14.75 4.42 4.31
CA GLN A 95 -15.44 3.12 4.32
C GLN A 95 -14.82 2.06 3.39
N ASN A 96 -14.00 2.47 2.42
CA ASN A 96 -13.35 1.54 1.49
C ASN A 96 -11.95 2.01 1.11
N LEU A 97 -11.13 1.07 0.67
CA LEU A 97 -9.71 1.28 0.41
C LEU A 97 -9.41 2.33 -0.67
N SER A 98 -10.30 2.50 -1.65
CA SER A 98 -10.13 3.55 -2.67
C SER A 98 -10.24 4.94 -2.06
N LEU A 99 -11.26 5.17 -1.24
CA LEU A 99 -11.44 6.44 -0.54
C LEU A 99 -10.33 6.70 0.48
N VAL A 100 -9.87 5.66 1.19
CA VAL A 100 -8.70 5.75 2.07
C VAL A 100 -7.48 6.22 1.28
N THR A 101 -7.27 5.67 0.09
CA THR A 101 -6.14 6.03 -0.78
C THR A 101 -6.21 7.49 -1.21
N ASP A 102 -7.38 7.96 -1.63
CA ASP A 102 -7.57 9.34 -2.08
C ASP A 102 -7.36 10.34 -0.94
N GLU A 103 -7.94 10.08 0.22
CA GLU A 103 -7.78 10.95 1.40
C GLU A 103 -6.35 10.89 1.96
N LEU A 104 -5.68 9.74 1.91
CA LEU A 104 -4.27 9.62 2.27
C LEU A 104 -3.40 10.50 1.36
N LYS A 105 -3.61 10.44 0.04
CA LYS A 105 -2.90 11.28 -0.92
C LYS A 105 -3.12 12.77 -0.65
N LYS A 106 -4.36 13.18 -0.37
CA LYS A 106 -4.68 14.58 -0.01
C LYS A 106 -3.97 15.03 1.27
N ALA A 107 -3.96 14.18 2.30
CA ALA A 107 -3.26 14.48 3.54
C ALA A 107 -1.76 14.67 3.30
N CYS A 108 -1.12 13.77 2.54
CA CYS A 108 0.28 13.90 2.16
C CYS A 108 0.52 15.18 1.35
N GLU A 109 -0.30 15.47 0.34
CA GLU A 109 -0.16 16.66 -0.51
C GLU A 109 -0.27 17.96 0.29
N SER A 110 -1.19 18.03 1.26
CA SER A 110 -1.30 19.17 2.17
C SER A 110 0.01 19.39 2.93
N LYS A 111 0.61 18.32 3.48
CA LYS A 111 1.90 18.41 4.18
C LYS A 111 3.05 18.83 3.30
N TYR A 112 3.04 18.41 2.04
CA TYR A 112 4.09 18.78 1.10
C TYR A 112 4.08 20.27 0.77
N LYS A 113 2.88 20.87 0.64
CA LYS A 113 2.69 22.23 0.12
C LYS A 113 2.56 23.30 1.21
N THR A 114 2.08 22.94 2.40
CA THR A 114 1.74 23.93 3.43
C THR A 114 2.86 24.10 4.45
N ASP A 115 3.37 23.00 4.99
CA ASP A 115 4.34 23.02 6.09
C ASP A 115 5.75 23.35 5.58
N LYS A 116 6.50 24.16 6.33
CA LYS A 116 7.88 24.54 5.98
C LYS A 116 8.93 23.58 6.53
N ASP A 117 8.60 22.88 7.61
CA ASP A 117 9.52 22.09 8.41
C ASP A 117 8.73 21.16 9.33
N MET A 118 9.42 20.10 9.77
CA MET A 118 8.86 19.12 10.70
C MET A 118 8.85 19.70 12.10
N GLY A 119 7.69 19.68 12.76
CA GLY A 119 7.61 19.86 14.21
C GLY A 119 8.29 18.71 14.97
N ASN A 120 8.38 18.80 16.29
CA ASN A 120 9.10 17.83 17.12
C ASN A 120 8.23 16.66 17.62
N ASP A 121 7.35 16.12 16.76
CA ASP A 121 6.25 15.25 17.20
C ASP A 121 6.17 13.91 16.45
N SER A 122 5.69 12.89 17.18
CA SER A 122 5.35 11.55 16.69
C SER A 122 4.38 11.56 15.49
N LEU A 123 3.59 12.63 15.31
CA LEU A 123 2.70 12.82 14.17
C LEU A 123 3.44 12.86 12.84
N TRP A 124 4.65 13.44 12.81
CA TRP A 124 5.47 13.51 11.61
C TRP A 124 6.10 12.16 11.23
N ALA A 125 6.25 11.24 12.19
CA ALA A 125 6.67 9.87 11.89
C ALA A 125 5.65 9.14 11.01
N GLU A 126 4.36 9.44 11.17
CA GLU A 126 3.30 8.89 10.31
C GLU A 126 3.37 9.45 8.89
N VAL A 127 3.72 10.73 8.72
CA VAL A 127 3.95 11.32 7.39
C VAL A 127 5.07 10.56 6.70
N TRP A 128 6.18 10.31 7.39
CA TRP A 128 7.25 9.49 6.83
C TRP A 128 6.81 8.05 6.54
N ALA A 129 6.03 7.42 7.43
CA ALA A 129 5.58 6.05 7.25
C ALA A 129 4.63 5.87 6.04
N TYR A 130 3.76 6.84 5.79
CA TYR A 130 2.70 6.72 4.78
C TYR A 130 2.96 7.50 3.48
N CYS A 131 3.70 8.59 3.55
CA CYS A 131 3.92 9.48 2.40
C CYS A 131 5.29 9.28 1.74
N SER A 132 6.25 8.60 2.38
CA SER A 132 7.60 8.41 1.83
C SER A 132 7.74 7.16 0.97
N ILE A 133 8.73 7.19 0.07
CA ILE A 133 9.06 6.11 -0.85
C ILE A 133 9.43 4.81 -0.13
N ASP A 134 10.16 4.91 0.97
CA ASP A 134 10.60 3.75 1.72
C ASP A 134 9.68 3.42 2.91
N GLY A 135 8.76 4.34 3.26
CA GLY A 135 8.00 4.25 4.51
C GLY A 135 8.89 4.15 5.73
N ARG A 136 10.13 4.63 5.62
CA ARG A 136 11.13 4.56 6.68
C ARG A 136 10.82 5.64 7.71
N ASN A 137 10.95 5.28 8.99
CA ASN A 137 10.77 6.18 10.11
C ASN A 137 11.79 7.34 10.05
N TYR A 138 11.36 8.51 10.46
CA TYR A 138 12.11 9.76 10.66
C TYR A 138 13.52 9.56 11.24
N GLU A 139 13.71 8.59 12.12
CA GLU A 139 15.00 8.32 12.77
C GLU A 139 16.12 7.94 11.80
N TRP A 140 15.82 7.33 10.65
CA TRP A 140 16.83 6.99 9.66
C TRP A 140 17.39 8.24 8.95
N GLU A 141 16.55 9.25 8.72
CA GLU A 141 16.96 10.54 8.13
C GLU A 141 17.79 11.37 9.11
N LYS A 142 17.50 11.31 10.41
CA LYS A 142 18.33 11.99 11.43
C LYS A 142 19.76 11.43 11.52
N GLN A 143 19.99 10.22 11.05
CA GLN A 143 21.25 9.49 11.21
C GLN A 143 22.13 9.46 9.94
N ASN A 144 21.63 9.91 8.77
CA ASN A 144 22.32 9.84 7.48
C ASN A 144 22.18 11.15 6.70
#